data_AF-A0A6A6BPE2-F1
#
_entry.id   AF-A0A6A6BPE2-F1
#
_cell.length_a   1.000
_cell.length_b   1.000
_cell.length_c   1.000
_cell.angle_alpha   90.00
_cell.angle_beta   90.00
_cell.angle_gamma   90.00
#
_symmetry.space_group_name_H-M   'P 1'
#
loop_
_entity.id
_entity.type
_entity.pdbx_description
1 polymer ?
#
loop_
_entity_poly.entity_id
_entity_poly.type
_entity_poly.pdbx_seq_one_letter_code
_entity_poly.pdbx_strand_id
1 'polypeptide(L)'
;MSMSGSDGVMTPDSGWTPVFQTTRHHDTSTEAILAAVNSMQDTMSSGFAGLSDDVKGLSNEVKGLNIEVKGVSNDTKGLSNDIRSLRYDIRDESSNIRKDIHDDIKGQNSSVKNLRNELKCGFSTLREGIHDDIKELDKETHGGFSSLRADIRGEVKGLGDNIKKSLQNDLEDKLFNLREHIRDDVSGLSNGIRDLGKETQDGLSTLREDIHDDFKGLQNLQDKCVDLIEDADLRGNTWNGLNNAEILRKELKDLSIEILNHLKPEKSTNLAGHNFAEDYLKKELRPVKFEFTDEDISYSPKMVADIYTLSEEQIDELLDHLFVEPESIPKGLENKRLKLLRTYGLVDF
;
A
#
# COMPACT_ATOMS: atom_id res chain seq x y z
N MET A 1 -81.69 -59.18 -95.66
CA MET A 1 -83.11 -59.59 -95.66
C MET A 1 -83.93 -58.31 -95.82
N SER A 2 -84.44 -57.99 -97.02
CA SER A 2 -85.73 -58.47 -97.60
C SER A 2 -86.92 -57.69 -97.01
N MET A 3 -87.89 -57.12 -97.74
CA MET A 3 -88.28 -57.16 -99.16
C MET A 3 -89.22 -55.98 -99.52
N SER A 4 -89.22 -55.60 -100.81
CA SER A 4 -90.38 -55.42 -101.75
C SER A 4 -91.45 -54.37 -101.45
N GLY A 5 -91.83 -53.45 -102.37
CA GLY A 5 -92.36 -53.72 -103.73
C GLY A 5 -93.88 -54.00 -103.63
N SER A 6 -94.81 -53.59 -104.49
CA SER A 6 -94.91 -52.76 -105.70
C SER A 6 -96.42 -52.70 -106.05
N ASP A 7 -96.79 -52.02 -107.16
CA ASP A 7 -98.07 -52.09 -107.91
C ASP A 7 -99.18 -51.12 -107.44
N GLY A 8 -99.98 -50.46 -108.28
CA GLY A 8 -100.12 -50.46 -109.74
C GLY A 8 -101.49 -49.84 -110.13
N VAL A 9 -101.45 -48.81 -110.98
CA VAL A 9 -102.37 -48.38 -112.07
C VAL A 9 -103.91 -48.55 -111.97
N MET A 10 -104.67 -47.45 -112.15
CA MET A 10 -105.61 -47.14 -113.27
C MET A 10 -106.74 -46.18 -112.88
N THR A 11 -107.00 -45.20 -113.75
CA THR A 11 -108.20 -44.34 -113.79
C THR A 11 -109.43 -45.12 -114.27
N PRO A 12 -110.65 -44.57 -114.12
CA PRO A 12 -111.34 -44.16 -115.35
C PRO A 12 -112.20 -42.90 -115.25
N ASP A 13 -112.47 -42.43 -116.46
CA ASP A 13 -113.29 -41.34 -116.96
C ASP A 13 -114.79 -41.38 -116.59
N SER A 14 -115.47 -40.30 -116.97
CA SER A 14 -116.87 -40.16 -117.38
C SER A 14 -117.83 -39.40 -116.45
N GLY A 15 -118.31 -38.27 -116.96
CA GLY A 15 -119.42 -37.52 -116.40
C GLY A 15 -120.76 -38.18 -116.67
N TRP A 16 -121.63 -38.16 -115.66
CA TRP A 16 -123.07 -38.38 -115.76
C TRP A 16 -123.74 -37.57 -114.64
N THR A 17 -124.55 -36.56 -114.98
CA THR A 17 -125.50 -35.94 -114.05
C THR A 17 -126.85 -36.63 -114.17
N PRO A 18 -127.44 -37.08 -113.06
CA PRO A 18 -128.89 -37.12 -112.92
C PRO A 18 -129.36 -36.12 -111.86
N VAL A 19 -130.28 -35.26 -112.27
CA VAL A 19 -131.14 -34.47 -111.40
C VAL A 19 -132.07 -35.43 -110.66
N PHE A 20 -131.94 -35.51 -109.33
CA PHE A 20 -133.02 -35.94 -108.45
C PHE A 20 -133.22 -34.85 -107.40
N GLN A 21 -134.23 -34.00 -107.63
CA GLN A 21 -134.86 -33.25 -106.54
C GLN A 21 -135.50 -34.26 -105.59
N THR A 22 -134.93 -34.40 -104.39
CA THR A 22 -135.62 -34.96 -103.23
C THR A 22 -135.77 -33.85 -102.21
N THR A 23 -136.95 -33.26 -102.15
CA THR A 23 -137.40 -32.45 -101.02
C THR A 23 -137.46 -33.33 -99.77
N ARG A 24 -136.45 -33.22 -98.90
CA ARG A 24 -136.52 -33.74 -97.53
C ARG A 24 -137.25 -32.72 -96.65
N HIS A 25 -138.43 -33.09 -96.19
CA HIS A 25 -139.05 -32.49 -95.01
C HIS A 25 -138.18 -32.83 -93.79
N HIS A 26 -137.59 -31.82 -93.16
CA HIS A 26 -136.98 -31.95 -91.84
C HIS A 26 -138.07 -31.60 -90.80
N ASP A 27 -138.50 -32.58 -89.99
CA ASP A 27 -139.39 -32.32 -88.85
C ASP A 27 -138.60 -31.70 -87.69
N THR A 28 -139.20 -30.78 -86.93
CA THR A 28 -138.59 -29.92 -85.90
C THR A 28 -137.69 -30.66 -84.88
N SER A 29 -138.00 -31.92 -84.58
CA SER A 29 -137.21 -32.78 -83.68
C SER A 29 -135.83 -33.15 -84.25
N THR A 30 -135.71 -33.30 -85.57
CA THR A 30 -134.44 -33.63 -86.24
C THR A 30 -133.50 -32.43 -86.25
N GLU A 31 -134.02 -31.21 -86.43
CA GLU A 31 -133.26 -29.96 -86.32
C GLU A 31 -132.77 -29.73 -84.88
N ALA A 32 -133.59 -30.04 -83.87
CA ALA A 32 -133.21 -29.92 -82.45
C ALA A 32 -132.07 -30.89 -82.06
N ILE A 33 -132.10 -32.14 -82.54
CA ILE A 33 -131.02 -33.12 -82.33
C ILE A 33 -129.75 -32.66 -83.06
N LEU A 34 -129.87 -32.17 -84.29
CA LEU A 34 -128.74 -31.65 -85.05
C LEU A 34 -128.09 -30.45 -84.34
N ALA A 35 -128.90 -29.52 -83.81
CA ALA A 35 -128.43 -28.37 -83.03
C ALA A 35 -127.74 -28.79 -81.72
N ALA A 36 -128.26 -29.79 -81.01
CA ALA A 36 -127.64 -30.32 -79.80
C ALA A 36 -126.30 -31.02 -80.09
N VAL A 37 -126.22 -31.82 -81.16
CA VAL A 37 -124.97 -32.47 -81.59
C VAL A 37 -123.95 -31.43 -82.04
N ASN A 38 -124.34 -30.40 -82.79
CA ASN A 38 -123.46 -29.30 -83.16
C ASN A 38 -122.96 -28.53 -81.93
N SER A 39 -123.84 -28.24 -80.96
CA SER A 39 -123.45 -27.58 -79.70
C SER A 39 -122.49 -28.44 -78.86
N MET A 40 -122.70 -29.76 -78.82
CA MET A 40 -121.77 -30.69 -78.20
C MET A 40 -120.43 -30.72 -78.94
N GLN A 41 -120.44 -30.75 -80.27
CA GLN A 41 -119.25 -30.70 -81.10
C GLN A 41 -118.47 -29.40 -80.90
N ASP A 42 -119.15 -28.25 -80.79
CA ASP A 42 -118.55 -26.95 -80.50
C ASP A 42 -117.95 -26.92 -79.10
N THR A 43 -118.68 -27.43 -78.11
CA THR A 43 -118.20 -27.53 -76.71
C THR A 43 -116.96 -28.42 -76.63
N MET A 44 -116.99 -29.59 -77.25
CA MET A 44 -115.84 -30.50 -77.33
C MET A 44 -114.66 -29.86 -78.06
N SER A 45 -114.90 -29.19 -79.19
CA SER A 45 -113.86 -28.50 -79.96
C SER A 45 -113.21 -27.39 -79.13
N SER A 46 -114.00 -26.63 -78.38
CA SER A 46 -113.50 -25.59 -77.46
C SER A 46 -112.69 -26.19 -76.30
N GLY A 47 -113.14 -27.31 -75.72
CA GLY A 47 -112.42 -28.00 -74.65
C GLY A 47 -111.09 -28.60 -75.12
N PHE A 48 -111.07 -29.20 -76.32
CA PHE A 48 -109.84 -29.67 -76.95
C PHE A 48 -108.89 -28.53 -77.30
N ALA A 49 -109.41 -27.37 -77.73
CA ALA A 49 -108.59 -26.18 -77.97
C ALA A 49 -107.96 -25.66 -76.66
N GLY A 50 -108.75 -25.56 -75.58
CA GLY A 50 -108.25 -25.16 -74.26
C GLY A 50 -107.17 -26.12 -73.72
N LEU A 51 -107.41 -27.43 -73.79
CA LEU A 51 -106.40 -28.44 -73.45
C LEU A 51 -105.14 -28.34 -74.31
N SER A 52 -105.29 -28.04 -75.61
CA SER A 52 -104.15 -27.85 -76.50
C SER A 52 -103.28 -26.66 -76.06
N ASP A 53 -103.91 -25.56 -75.63
CA ASP A 53 -103.20 -24.38 -75.18
C ASP A 53 -102.56 -24.58 -73.80
N ASP A 54 -103.22 -25.26 -72.86
CA ASP A 54 -102.62 -25.67 -71.58
C ASP A 54 -101.39 -26.55 -71.79
N VAL A 55 -101.48 -27.54 -72.70
CA VAL A 55 -100.34 -28.41 -73.04
C VAL A 55 -99.19 -27.61 -73.66
N LYS A 56 -99.46 -26.61 -74.51
CA LYS A 56 -98.41 -25.71 -75.03
C LYS A 56 -97.81 -24.85 -73.91
N GLY A 57 -98.63 -24.34 -73.00
CA GLY A 57 -98.20 -23.55 -71.83
C GLY A 57 -97.23 -24.35 -70.96
N LEU A 58 -97.63 -25.55 -70.55
CA LEU A 58 -96.80 -26.48 -69.79
C LEU A 58 -95.52 -26.85 -70.54
N SER A 59 -95.60 -27.09 -71.86
CA SER A 59 -94.41 -27.37 -72.68
C SER A 59 -93.39 -26.22 -72.63
N ASN A 60 -93.86 -24.97 -72.62
CA ASN A 60 -92.99 -23.79 -72.54
C ASN A 60 -92.41 -23.60 -71.14
N GLU A 61 -93.20 -23.81 -70.08
CA GLU A 61 -92.71 -23.76 -68.70
C GLU A 61 -91.64 -24.83 -68.44
N VAL A 62 -91.87 -26.07 -68.90
CA VAL A 62 -90.87 -27.16 -68.83
C VAL A 62 -89.58 -26.80 -69.58
N LYS A 63 -89.67 -26.14 -70.74
CA LYS A 63 -88.49 -25.63 -71.45
C LYS A 63 -87.75 -24.56 -70.64
N GLY A 64 -88.48 -23.63 -70.02
CA GLY A 64 -87.92 -22.60 -69.14
C GLY A 64 -87.19 -23.21 -67.95
N LEU A 65 -87.84 -24.11 -67.22
CA LEU A 65 -87.25 -24.83 -66.08
C LEU A 65 -85.99 -25.60 -66.50
N ASN A 66 -85.99 -26.25 -67.67
CA ASN A 66 -84.81 -26.95 -68.16
C ASN A 66 -83.63 -26.01 -68.44
N ILE A 67 -83.88 -24.77 -68.88
CA ILE A 67 -82.84 -23.74 -69.04
C ILE A 67 -82.31 -23.30 -67.68
N GLU A 68 -83.18 -23.01 -66.72
CA GLU A 68 -82.79 -22.60 -65.36
C GLU A 68 -81.97 -23.69 -64.66
N VAL A 69 -82.42 -24.94 -64.71
CA VAL A 69 -81.69 -26.10 -64.15
C VAL A 69 -80.30 -26.25 -64.78
N LYS A 70 -80.16 -26.02 -66.09
CA LYS A 70 -78.84 -26.00 -66.75
C LYS A 70 -77.99 -24.83 -66.27
N GLY A 71 -78.57 -23.66 -66.06
CA GLY A 71 -77.90 -22.50 -65.47
C GLY A 71 -77.34 -22.82 -64.09
N VAL A 72 -78.19 -23.29 -63.18
CA VAL A 72 -77.80 -23.71 -61.82
C VAL A 72 -76.73 -24.80 -61.86
N SER A 73 -76.85 -25.79 -62.75
CA SER A 73 -75.83 -26.82 -62.90
C SER A 73 -74.47 -26.26 -63.33
N ASN A 74 -74.45 -25.22 -64.16
CA ASN A 74 -73.21 -24.57 -64.59
C ASN A 74 -72.62 -23.71 -63.46
N ASP A 75 -73.44 -22.94 -62.76
CA ASP A 75 -73.01 -22.13 -61.62
C ASP A 75 -72.42 -23.01 -60.52
N THR A 76 -73.07 -24.15 -60.23
CA THR A 76 -72.57 -25.12 -59.24
C THR A 76 -71.20 -25.70 -59.64
N LYS A 77 -70.98 -25.94 -60.94
CA LYS A 77 -69.66 -26.37 -61.45
C LYS A 77 -68.62 -25.26 -61.35
N GLY A 78 -69.01 -24.01 -61.66
CA GLY A 78 -68.17 -22.83 -61.49
C GLY A 78 -67.70 -22.67 -60.04
N LEU A 79 -68.64 -22.64 -59.10
CA LEU A 79 -68.35 -22.56 -57.66
C LEU A 79 -67.48 -23.73 -57.19
N SER A 80 -67.72 -24.95 -57.68
CA SER A 80 -66.87 -26.09 -57.34
C SER A 80 -65.43 -25.94 -57.84
N ASN A 81 -65.20 -25.25 -58.96
CA ASN A 81 -63.86 -24.96 -59.47
C ASN A 81 -63.20 -23.84 -58.66
N ASP A 82 -63.94 -22.78 -58.33
CA ASP A 82 -63.44 -21.66 -57.50
C ASP A 82 -63.01 -22.15 -56.11
N ILE A 83 -63.84 -22.98 -55.46
CA ILE A 83 -63.50 -23.62 -54.17
C ILE A 83 -62.23 -24.47 -54.30
N ARG A 84 -62.05 -25.16 -55.43
CA ARG A 84 -60.85 -25.96 -55.68
C ARG A 84 -59.62 -25.07 -55.83
N SER A 85 -59.72 -23.97 -56.56
CA SER A 85 -58.64 -22.98 -56.72
C SER A 85 -58.26 -22.37 -55.37
N LEU A 86 -59.23 -21.87 -54.62
CA LEU A 86 -59.00 -21.29 -53.29
C LEU A 86 -58.32 -22.28 -52.34
N ARG A 87 -58.65 -23.57 -52.42
CA ARG A 87 -57.97 -24.60 -51.63
C ARG A 87 -56.50 -24.75 -52.01
N TYR A 88 -56.17 -24.64 -53.29
CA TYR A 88 -54.77 -24.64 -53.74
C TYR A 88 -54.04 -23.40 -53.27
N ASP A 89 -54.64 -22.21 -53.44
CA ASP A 89 -54.03 -20.94 -53.05
C ASP A 89 -53.75 -20.90 -51.54
N ILE A 90 -54.73 -21.29 -50.71
CA ILE A 90 -54.54 -21.39 -49.24
C ILE A 90 -53.42 -22.36 -48.89
N ARG A 91 -53.32 -23.50 -49.60
CA ARG A 91 -52.30 -24.51 -49.33
C ARG A 91 -50.90 -24.01 -49.69
N ASP A 92 -50.77 -23.33 -50.83
CA ASP A 92 -49.52 -22.76 -51.30
C ASP A 92 -49.06 -21.63 -50.37
N GLU A 93 -49.94 -20.67 -50.09
CA GLU A 93 -49.67 -19.55 -49.19
C GLU A 93 -49.27 -20.05 -47.78
N SER A 94 -50.00 -21.05 -47.25
CA SER A 94 -49.65 -21.67 -45.97
C SER A 94 -48.27 -22.35 -46.00
N SER A 95 -47.86 -22.89 -47.15
CA SER A 95 -46.54 -23.51 -47.32
C SER A 95 -45.45 -22.44 -47.35
N ASN A 96 -45.67 -21.36 -48.08
CA ASN A 96 -44.74 -20.23 -48.20
C ASN A 96 -44.55 -19.56 -46.84
N ILE A 97 -45.63 -19.22 -46.13
CA ILE A 97 -45.57 -18.64 -44.79
C ILE A 97 -44.78 -19.55 -43.82
N ARG A 98 -45.02 -20.87 -43.85
CA ARG A 98 -44.26 -21.81 -43.01
C ARG A 98 -42.76 -21.81 -43.33
N LYS A 99 -42.40 -21.71 -44.61
CA LYS A 99 -41.02 -21.68 -45.06
C LYS A 99 -40.34 -20.37 -44.63
N ASP A 100 -40.99 -19.24 -44.87
CA ASP A 100 -40.45 -17.92 -44.54
C ASP A 100 -40.22 -17.79 -43.03
N ILE A 101 -41.21 -18.19 -42.21
CA ILE A 101 -41.06 -18.22 -40.75
C ILE A 101 -39.90 -19.15 -40.33
N HIS A 102 -39.76 -20.31 -40.97
CA HIS A 102 -38.67 -21.24 -40.65
C HIS A 102 -37.30 -20.63 -40.96
N ASP A 103 -37.16 -20.00 -42.13
CA ASP A 103 -35.92 -19.37 -42.58
C ASP A 103 -35.57 -18.16 -41.71
N ASP A 104 -36.56 -17.34 -41.34
CA ASP A 104 -36.39 -16.22 -40.41
C ASP A 104 -35.92 -16.67 -39.03
N ILE A 105 -36.58 -17.68 -38.44
CA ILE A 105 -36.17 -18.25 -37.14
C ILE A 105 -34.74 -18.80 -37.21
N LYS A 106 -34.38 -19.47 -38.30
CA LYS A 106 -33.03 -20.00 -38.53
C LYS A 106 -32.00 -18.87 -38.65
N GLY A 107 -32.34 -17.79 -39.34
CA GLY A 107 -31.53 -16.58 -39.43
C GLY A 107 -31.31 -15.95 -38.06
N GLN A 108 -32.39 -15.71 -37.31
CA GLN A 108 -32.34 -15.15 -35.95
C GLN A 108 -31.50 -16.01 -35.00
N ASN A 109 -31.67 -17.34 -35.02
CA ASN A 109 -30.86 -18.25 -34.21
C ASN A 109 -29.36 -18.16 -34.53
N SER A 110 -29.02 -17.99 -35.81
CA SER A 110 -27.64 -17.81 -36.25
C SER A 110 -27.06 -16.48 -35.72
N SER A 111 -27.82 -15.39 -35.82
CA SER A 111 -27.42 -14.09 -35.26
C SER A 111 -27.24 -14.14 -33.75
N VAL A 112 -28.15 -14.77 -33.01
CA VAL A 112 -28.03 -14.95 -31.55
C VAL A 112 -26.79 -15.78 -31.19
N LYS A 113 -26.47 -16.82 -31.97
CA LYS A 113 -25.26 -17.63 -31.78
C LYS A 113 -23.99 -16.79 -31.98
N ASN A 114 -23.97 -15.93 -33.01
CA ASN A 114 -22.85 -15.04 -33.27
C ASN A 114 -22.66 -14.03 -32.14
N LEU A 115 -23.73 -13.36 -31.70
CA LEU A 115 -23.69 -12.44 -30.56
C LEU A 115 -23.18 -13.12 -29.27
N ARG A 116 -23.63 -14.36 -29.00
CA ARG A 116 -23.12 -15.14 -27.87
C ARG A 116 -21.61 -15.39 -27.97
N ASN A 117 -21.11 -15.68 -29.17
CA ASN A 117 -19.67 -15.90 -29.39
C ASN A 117 -18.87 -14.60 -29.27
N GLU A 118 -19.38 -13.50 -29.81
CA GLU A 118 -18.77 -12.17 -29.68
C GLU A 118 -18.69 -11.75 -28.21
N LEU A 119 -19.78 -11.91 -27.46
CA LEU A 119 -19.79 -11.66 -26.01
C LEU A 119 -18.79 -12.54 -25.28
N LYS A 120 -18.75 -13.85 -25.59
CA LYS A 120 -17.78 -14.77 -24.97
C LYS A 120 -16.34 -14.35 -25.27
N CYS A 121 -16.05 -13.94 -26.50
CA CYS A 121 -14.74 -13.44 -26.91
C CYS A 121 -14.41 -12.14 -26.16
N GLY A 122 -15.33 -11.17 -26.16
CA GLY A 122 -15.19 -9.90 -25.47
C GLY A 122 -14.93 -10.06 -23.97
N PHE A 123 -15.61 -11.00 -23.30
CA PHE A 123 -15.34 -11.32 -21.90
C PHE A 123 -13.96 -11.94 -21.67
N SER A 124 -13.47 -12.79 -22.58
CA SER A 124 -12.11 -13.33 -22.51
C SER A 124 -11.08 -12.21 -22.66
N THR A 125 -11.24 -11.34 -23.66
CA THR A 125 -10.34 -10.20 -23.88
C THR A 125 -10.34 -9.24 -22.69
N LEU A 126 -11.51 -8.92 -22.14
CA LEU A 126 -11.61 -8.06 -20.96
C LEU A 126 -10.94 -8.71 -19.74
N ARG A 127 -11.14 -10.02 -19.53
CA ARG A 127 -10.49 -10.75 -18.43
C ARG A 127 -8.97 -10.75 -18.57
N GLU A 128 -8.45 -10.98 -19.77
CA GLU A 128 -7.01 -10.96 -20.05
C GLU A 128 -6.44 -9.56 -19.83
N GLY A 129 -7.10 -8.52 -20.34
CA GLY A 129 -6.70 -7.12 -20.12
C GLY A 129 -6.64 -6.76 -18.63
N ILE A 130 -7.70 -7.05 -17.87
CA ILE A 130 -7.72 -6.81 -16.42
C ILE A 130 -6.60 -7.59 -15.70
N HIS A 131 -6.34 -8.83 -16.12
CA HIS A 131 -5.28 -9.64 -15.52
C HIS A 131 -3.89 -9.05 -15.78
N ASP A 132 -3.66 -8.51 -16.96
CA ASP A 132 -2.39 -7.85 -17.30
C ASP A 132 -2.24 -6.49 -16.61
N ASP A 133 -3.31 -5.70 -16.51
CA ASP A 133 -3.32 -4.45 -15.74
C ASP A 133 -2.99 -4.71 -14.26
N ILE A 134 -3.57 -5.76 -13.66
CA ILE A 134 -3.27 -6.14 -12.27
C ILE A 134 -1.80 -6.54 -12.10
N LYS A 135 -1.21 -7.30 -13.04
CA LYS A 135 0.21 -7.63 -12.99
C LYS A 135 1.09 -6.40 -13.09
N GLU A 136 0.72 -5.42 -13.92
CA GLU A 136 1.52 -4.22 -14.09
C GLU A 136 1.47 -3.36 -12.83
N LEU A 137 0.29 -3.19 -12.23
CA LEU A 137 0.15 -2.55 -10.92
C LEU A 137 0.99 -3.26 -9.84
N ASP A 138 1.01 -4.60 -9.84
CA ASP A 138 1.84 -5.36 -8.90
C ASP A 138 3.35 -5.10 -9.09
N LYS A 139 3.81 -5.00 -10.33
CA LYS A 139 5.21 -4.62 -10.63
C LYS A 139 5.53 -3.20 -10.21
N GLU A 140 4.66 -2.23 -10.54
CA GLU A 140 4.86 -0.83 -10.19
C GLU A 140 4.91 -0.63 -8.68
N THR A 141 3.99 -1.27 -7.95
CA THR A 141 3.96 -1.22 -6.49
C THR A 141 5.19 -1.88 -5.88
N HIS A 142 5.57 -3.09 -6.32
CA HIS A 142 6.80 -3.75 -5.85
C HIS A 142 8.07 -2.95 -6.18
N GLY A 143 8.13 -2.34 -7.36
CA GLY A 143 9.21 -1.44 -7.78
C GLY A 143 9.30 -0.21 -6.89
N GLY A 144 8.17 0.44 -6.62
CA GLY A 144 8.07 1.58 -5.71
C GLY A 144 8.55 1.25 -4.30
N PHE A 145 8.09 0.13 -3.72
CA PHE A 145 8.56 -0.33 -2.40
C PHE A 145 10.05 -0.67 -2.39
N SER A 146 10.58 -1.25 -3.47
CA SER A 146 12.01 -1.56 -3.59
C SER A 146 12.86 -0.30 -3.61
N SER A 147 12.43 0.75 -4.33
CA SER A 147 13.08 2.06 -4.35
C SER A 147 13.05 2.70 -2.97
N LEU A 148 11.87 2.78 -2.34
CA LEU A 148 11.74 3.37 -1.01
C LEU A 148 12.61 2.65 0.03
N ARG A 149 12.71 1.32 -0.04
CA ARG A 149 13.59 0.54 0.82
C ARG A 149 15.07 0.86 0.59
N ALA A 150 15.48 1.07 -0.66
CA ALA A 150 16.83 1.46 -1.00
C ALA A 150 17.15 2.87 -0.48
N ASP A 151 16.23 3.81 -0.62
CA ASP A 151 16.36 5.18 -0.14
C ASP A 151 16.50 5.23 1.38
N ILE A 152 15.60 4.56 2.11
CA ILE A 152 15.67 4.46 3.59
C ILE A 152 16.99 3.82 4.03
N ARG A 153 17.44 2.75 3.36
CA ARG A 153 18.74 2.13 3.67
C ARG A 153 19.90 3.09 3.43
N GLY A 154 19.83 3.90 2.37
CA GLY A 154 20.80 4.94 2.06
C GLY A 154 20.86 6.02 3.13
N GLU A 155 19.70 6.55 3.53
CA GLU A 155 19.58 7.57 4.58
C GLU A 155 20.09 7.06 5.93
N VAL A 156 19.68 5.87 6.36
CA VAL A 156 20.14 5.26 7.62
C VAL A 156 21.65 5.05 7.62
N LYS A 157 22.22 4.59 6.49
CA LYS A 157 23.67 4.48 6.35
C LYS A 157 24.35 5.85 6.45
N GLY A 158 23.83 6.85 5.75
CA GLY A 158 24.34 8.22 5.79
C GLY A 158 24.31 8.83 7.19
N LEU A 159 23.21 8.63 7.92
CA LEU A 159 23.10 9.01 9.34
C LEU A 159 24.16 8.32 10.20
N GLY A 160 24.35 7.01 10.02
CA GLY A 160 25.39 6.25 10.71
C GLY A 160 26.80 6.79 10.45
N ASP A 161 27.12 7.11 9.19
CA ASP A 161 28.41 7.70 8.80
C ASP A 161 28.60 9.09 9.40
N ASN A 162 27.55 9.92 9.44
CA ASN A 162 27.60 11.26 10.03
C ASN A 162 27.80 11.22 11.54
N ILE A 163 27.04 10.37 12.26
CA ILE A 163 27.19 10.18 13.71
C ILE A 163 28.63 9.73 14.02
N LYS A 164 29.14 8.75 13.26
CA LYS A 164 30.50 8.26 13.43
C LYS A 164 31.54 9.38 13.29
N LYS A 165 31.44 10.18 12.23
CA LYS A 165 32.37 11.31 12.01
C LYS A 165 32.26 12.39 13.08
N SER A 166 31.04 12.75 13.48
CA SER A 166 30.84 13.75 14.53
C SER A 166 31.46 13.31 15.86
N LEU A 167 31.23 12.07 16.26
CA LEU A 167 31.83 11.52 17.49
C LEU A 167 33.35 11.43 17.40
N GLN A 168 33.91 11.09 16.23
CA GLN A 168 35.35 11.09 16.02
C GLN A 168 35.94 12.49 16.19
N ASN A 169 35.36 13.50 15.55
CA ASN A 169 35.83 14.88 15.66
C ASN A 169 35.73 15.41 17.10
N ASP A 170 34.59 15.20 17.77
CA ASP A 170 34.38 15.65 19.15
C ASP A 170 35.38 15.00 20.12
N LEU A 171 35.74 13.73 19.90
CA LEU A 171 36.75 13.03 20.69
C LEU A 171 38.16 13.54 20.38
N GLU A 172 38.48 13.79 19.11
CA GLU A 172 39.77 14.36 18.69
C GLU A 172 39.98 15.74 19.31
N ASP A 173 38.96 16.62 19.30
CA ASP A 173 39.03 17.95 19.89
C ASP A 173 39.19 17.90 21.41
N LYS A 174 38.44 17.03 22.11
CA LYS A 174 38.58 16.85 23.56
C LYS A 174 39.95 16.31 23.95
N LEU A 175 40.47 15.34 23.19
CA LEU A 175 41.82 14.79 23.42
C LEU A 175 42.91 15.81 23.11
N PHE A 176 42.72 16.65 22.08
CA PHE A 176 43.63 17.75 21.78
C PHE A 176 43.69 18.75 22.93
N ASN A 177 42.55 19.21 23.41
CA ASN A 177 42.47 20.15 24.53
C ASN A 177 43.08 19.57 25.82
N LEU A 178 42.79 18.30 26.14
CA LEU A 178 43.41 17.62 27.29
C LEU A 178 44.93 17.52 27.14
N ARG A 179 45.42 17.21 25.94
CA ARG A 179 46.86 17.15 25.66
C ARG A 179 47.53 18.51 25.83
N GLU A 180 46.90 19.60 25.40
CA GLU A 180 47.43 20.96 25.61
C GLU A 180 47.46 21.31 27.10
N HIS A 181 46.38 21.06 27.85
CA HIS A 181 46.38 21.28 29.32
C HIS A 181 47.49 20.51 30.03
N ILE A 182 47.65 19.22 29.74
CA ILE A 182 48.74 18.41 30.31
C ILE A 182 50.10 18.98 29.91
N ARG A 183 50.27 19.46 28.67
CA ARG A 183 51.53 20.07 28.23
C ARG A 183 51.83 21.36 29.00
N ASP A 184 50.81 22.18 29.24
CA ASP A 184 50.93 23.42 30.01
C ASP A 184 51.28 23.13 31.46
N ASP A 185 50.59 22.17 32.10
CA ASP A 185 50.87 21.73 33.47
C ASP A 185 52.31 21.19 33.62
N VAL A 186 52.75 20.33 32.70
CA VAL A 186 54.12 19.79 32.70
C VAL A 186 55.14 20.91 32.49
N SER A 187 54.86 21.88 31.63
CA SER A 187 55.73 23.05 31.41
C SER A 187 55.80 23.92 32.67
N GLY A 188 54.67 24.13 33.34
CA GLY A 188 54.58 24.81 34.64
C GLY A 188 55.41 24.13 35.71
N LEU A 189 55.25 22.81 35.87
CA LEU A 189 56.04 21.99 36.80
C LEU A 189 57.54 22.05 36.49
N SER A 190 57.92 21.97 35.21
CA SER A 190 59.32 22.07 34.78
C SER A 190 59.92 23.44 35.11
N ASN A 191 59.15 24.52 34.95
CA ASN A 191 59.58 25.86 35.36
C ASN A 191 59.73 25.94 36.89
N GLY A 192 58.77 25.41 37.65
CA GLY A 192 58.84 25.38 39.12
C GLY A 192 60.05 24.61 39.65
N ILE A 193 60.37 23.45 39.08
CA ILE A 193 61.58 22.68 39.42
C ILE A 193 62.85 23.49 39.11
N ARG A 194 62.89 24.18 37.97
CA ARG A 194 64.03 25.03 37.59
C ARG A 194 64.20 26.20 38.56
N ASP A 195 63.10 26.82 38.98
CA ASP A 195 63.12 27.95 39.90
C ASP A 195 63.55 27.52 41.31
N LEU A 196 63.04 26.38 41.81
CA LEU A 196 63.55 25.74 43.03
C LEU A 196 65.05 25.41 42.90
N GLY A 197 65.48 24.89 41.75
CA GLY A 197 66.89 24.64 41.47
C GLY A 197 67.75 25.91 41.61
N LYS A 198 67.29 27.04 41.08
CA LYS A 198 67.97 28.34 41.25
C LYS A 198 67.99 28.79 42.70
N GLU A 199 66.86 28.73 43.40
CA GLU A 199 66.78 29.12 44.81
C GLU A 199 67.75 28.29 45.68
N THR A 200 67.85 26.99 45.42
CA THR A 200 68.83 26.13 46.11
C THR A 200 70.28 26.48 45.75
N GLN A 201 70.56 26.82 44.48
CA GLN A 201 71.90 27.24 44.04
C GLN A 201 72.31 28.58 44.67
N ASP A 202 71.39 29.54 44.73
CA ASP A 202 71.59 30.86 45.33
C ASP A 202 71.80 30.72 46.85
N GLY A 203 70.97 29.91 47.53
CA GLY A 203 71.12 29.61 48.95
C GLY A 203 72.45 28.92 49.29
N LEU A 204 72.89 27.95 48.48
CA LEU A 204 74.21 27.32 48.63
C LEU A 204 75.35 28.29 48.35
N SER A 205 75.18 29.23 47.41
CA SER A 205 76.20 30.24 47.11
C SER A 205 76.36 31.20 48.28
N THR A 206 75.24 31.63 48.87
CA THR A 206 75.23 32.46 50.10
C THR A 206 75.91 31.73 51.26
N LEU A 207 75.50 30.50 51.57
CA LEU A 207 76.12 29.71 52.64
C LEU A 207 77.63 29.48 52.41
N ARG A 208 78.04 29.30 51.16
CA ARG A 208 79.45 29.15 50.81
C ARG A 208 80.23 30.43 51.07
N GLU A 209 79.65 31.60 50.77
CA GLU A 209 80.23 32.91 51.08
C GLU A 209 80.33 33.10 52.60
N ASP A 210 79.27 32.82 53.36
CA ASP A 210 79.25 32.90 54.82
C ASP A 210 80.35 32.04 55.46
N ILE A 211 80.46 30.76 55.06
CA ILE A 211 81.50 29.84 55.55
C ILE A 211 82.90 30.36 55.18
N HIS A 212 83.07 30.92 53.99
CA HIS A 212 84.36 31.45 53.54
C HIS A 212 84.77 32.68 54.36
N ASP A 213 83.83 33.55 54.69
CA ASP A 213 84.08 34.72 55.51
C ASP A 213 84.32 34.35 56.99
N ASP A 214 83.58 33.39 57.55
CA ASP A 214 83.87 32.80 58.86
C ASP A 214 85.29 32.22 58.93
N PHE A 215 85.70 31.48 57.90
CA PHE A 215 87.04 30.89 57.82
C PHE A 215 88.13 31.96 57.77
N LYS A 216 87.95 33.03 56.97
CA LYS A 216 88.87 34.19 56.99
C LYS A 216 88.91 34.84 58.37
N GLY A 217 87.77 35.01 59.04
CA GLY A 217 87.70 35.55 60.40
C GLY A 217 88.52 34.73 61.39
N LEU A 218 88.42 33.40 61.32
CA LEU A 218 89.24 32.48 62.12
C LEU A 218 90.74 32.59 61.78
N GLN A 219 91.11 32.71 60.51
CA GLN A 219 92.51 32.91 60.11
C GLN A 219 93.09 34.22 60.66
N ASN A 220 92.34 35.32 60.58
CA ASN A 220 92.75 36.61 61.15
C ASN A 220 92.94 36.53 62.68
N LEU A 221 92.07 35.81 63.39
CA LEU A 221 92.25 35.56 64.83
C LEU A 221 93.49 34.70 65.10
N GLN A 222 93.72 33.66 64.30
CA GLN A 222 94.92 32.83 64.41
C GLN A 222 96.19 33.67 64.25
N ASP A 223 96.27 34.51 63.21
CA ASP A 223 97.41 35.39 62.95
C ASP A 223 97.64 36.35 64.13
N LYS A 224 96.59 37.00 64.65
CA LYS A 224 96.70 37.86 65.85
C LYS A 224 97.15 37.10 67.11
N CYS A 225 96.70 35.86 67.29
CA CYS A 225 97.14 35.04 68.43
C CYS A 225 98.63 34.70 68.32
N VAL A 226 99.12 34.40 67.11
CA VAL A 226 100.55 34.18 66.84
C VAL A 226 101.34 35.45 67.15
N ASP A 227 100.93 36.62 66.63
CA ASP A 227 101.57 37.92 66.89
C ASP A 227 101.65 38.24 68.40
N LEU A 228 100.57 37.95 69.14
CA LEU A 228 100.50 38.18 70.58
C LEU A 228 101.35 37.22 71.40
N ILE A 229 101.46 35.95 70.97
CA ILE A 229 102.39 34.98 71.57
C ILE A 229 103.83 35.44 71.33
N GLU A 230 104.17 35.88 70.11
CA GLU A 230 105.50 36.42 69.80
C GLU A 230 105.82 37.68 70.63
N ASP A 231 104.88 38.63 70.79
CA ASP A 231 105.08 39.85 71.61
C ASP A 231 105.17 39.53 73.12
N ALA A 232 104.47 38.51 73.62
CA ALA A 232 104.55 38.06 75.01
C ALA A 232 105.90 37.39 75.33
N ASP A 233 106.45 36.60 74.40
CA ASP A 233 107.74 35.93 74.54
C ASP A 233 108.91 36.94 74.54
N LEU A 234 108.78 38.04 73.78
CA LEU A 234 109.79 39.11 73.73
C LEU A 234 109.81 40.02 74.97
N ARG A 235 108.70 40.18 75.71
CA ARG A 235 108.55 41.24 76.75
C ARG A 235 108.60 40.79 78.21
N GLY A 236 108.78 39.50 78.52
CA GLY A 236 108.99 39.07 79.91
C GLY A 236 107.81 39.41 80.85
N ASN A 237 106.66 38.79 80.61
CA ASN A 237 105.55 38.47 81.52
C ASN A 237 105.23 39.43 82.69
N THR A 238 104.10 40.14 82.58
CA THR A 238 102.90 39.93 83.45
C THR A 238 101.77 40.96 83.20
N TRP A 239 102.07 42.19 82.76
CA TRP A 239 101.04 43.25 82.68
C TRP A 239 100.40 43.43 81.28
N ASN A 240 101.18 43.44 80.20
CA ASN A 240 100.65 43.59 78.84
C ASN A 240 99.90 42.34 78.33
N GLY A 241 100.29 41.14 78.79
CA GLY A 241 99.63 39.89 78.42
C GLY A 241 98.18 39.80 78.91
N LEU A 242 97.84 40.41 80.05
CA LEU A 242 96.47 40.45 80.58
C LEU A 242 95.55 41.33 79.72
N ASN A 243 96.01 42.52 79.33
CA ASN A 243 95.23 43.43 78.50
C ASN A 243 95.02 42.86 77.08
N ASN A 244 96.05 42.22 76.52
CA ASN A 244 95.96 41.56 75.22
C ASN A 244 95.06 40.31 75.26
N ALA A 245 95.10 39.53 76.34
CA ALA A 245 94.18 38.41 76.54
C ALA A 245 92.72 38.85 76.67
N GLU A 246 92.47 40.02 77.28
CA GLU A 246 91.12 40.57 77.41
C GLU A 246 90.56 41.08 76.06
N ILE A 247 91.41 41.68 75.22
CA ILE A 247 91.08 42.05 73.83
C ILE A 247 90.77 40.80 73.00
N LEU A 248 91.65 39.78 73.02
CA LEU A 248 91.41 38.51 72.34
C LEU A 248 90.11 37.86 72.80
N ARG A 249 89.84 37.84 74.10
CA ARG A 249 88.61 37.28 74.66
C ARG A 249 87.35 38.01 74.16
N LYS A 250 87.44 39.31 73.92
CA LYS A 250 86.34 40.10 73.36
C LYS A 250 86.13 39.80 71.88
N GLU A 251 87.20 39.78 71.08
CA GLU A 251 87.10 39.44 69.66
C GLU A 251 86.67 37.98 69.42
N LEU A 252 87.12 37.04 70.26
CA LEU A 252 86.63 35.65 70.25
C LEU A 252 85.12 35.58 70.54
N LYS A 253 84.61 36.43 71.43
CA LYS A 253 83.18 36.52 71.69
C LYS A 253 82.44 37.12 70.49
N ASP A 254 83.00 38.17 69.89
CA ASP A 254 82.38 38.85 68.75
C ASP A 254 82.33 37.90 67.52
N LEU A 255 83.43 37.21 67.21
CA LEU A 255 83.46 36.19 66.16
C LEU A 255 82.55 35.00 66.48
N SER A 256 82.52 34.55 67.74
CA SER A 256 81.58 33.51 68.17
C SER A 256 80.12 33.94 67.98
N ILE A 257 79.80 35.21 68.17
CA ILE A 257 78.45 35.76 67.94
C ILE A 257 78.16 35.83 66.44
N GLU A 258 79.14 36.21 65.63
CA GLU A 258 79.04 36.29 64.16
C GLU A 258 78.80 34.90 63.54
N ILE A 259 79.63 33.91 63.88
CA ILE A 259 79.45 32.50 63.50
C ILE A 259 78.09 31.98 63.98
N LEU A 260 77.68 32.30 65.22
CA LEU A 260 76.36 31.91 65.73
C LEU A 260 75.20 32.59 65.00
N ASN A 261 75.42 33.76 64.40
CA ASN A 261 74.40 34.43 63.60
C ASN A 261 74.34 33.84 62.18
N HIS A 262 75.47 33.45 61.58
CA HIS A 262 75.50 32.72 60.30
C HIS A 262 74.91 31.30 60.42
N LEU A 263 75.10 30.62 61.55
CA LEU A 263 74.54 29.29 61.81
C LEU A 263 73.07 29.32 62.27
N LYS A 264 72.54 30.48 62.65
CA LYS A 264 71.10 30.59 62.89
C LYS A 264 70.41 30.43 61.54
N PRO A 265 69.39 29.56 61.42
CA PRO A 265 68.53 29.65 60.27
C PRO A 265 67.91 31.04 60.31
N GLU A 266 68.33 31.93 59.41
CA GLU A 266 67.48 33.04 59.05
C GLU A 266 66.13 32.41 58.72
N LYS A 267 65.07 32.84 59.40
CA LYS A 267 63.72 32.53 58.94
C LYS A 267 63.70 33.02 57.50
N SER A 268 63.88 32.12 56.54
CA SER A 268 63.91 32.51 55.14
C SER A 268 62.56 33.16 54.89
N THR A 269 62.60 34.47 54.74
CA THR A 269 61.50 35.29 54.27
C THR A 269 61.37 35.00 52.79
N ASN A 270 60.97 33.77 52.44
CA ASN A 270 60.43 33.37 51.15
C ASN A 270 59.92 31.93 51.21
N LEU A 271 58.94 31.65 52.08
CA LEU A 271 57.90 30.66 51.77
C LEU A 271 56.97 31.17 50.65
N ALA A 272 57.48 31.93 49.67
CA ALA A 272 56.74 32.25 48.46
C ALA A 272 56.48 30.97 47.65
N GLY A 273 57.41 29.99 47.66
CA GLY A 273 57.23 28.69 47.03
C GLY A 273 56.19 27.80 47.71
N HIS A 274 56.12 27.82 49.05
CA HIS A 274 55.12 27.06 49.80
C HIS A 274 53.72 27.66 49.63
N ASN A 275 53.60 29.00 49.65
CA ASN A 275 52.34 29.68 49.38
C ASN A 275 51.93 29.56 47.91
N PHE A 276 52.85 29.50 46.95
CA PHE A 276 52.51 29.25 45.55
C PHE A 276 52.01 27.82 45.34
N ALA A 277 52.65 26.81 45.93
CA ALA A 277 52.15 25.43 45.86
C ALA A 277 50.79 25.29 46.57
N GLU A 278 50.61 25.93 47.74
CA GLU A 278 49.36 25.89 48.50
C GLU A 278 48.24 26.71 47.84
N ASP A 279 48.52 27.89 47.27
CA ASP A 279 47.55 28.69 46.51
C ASP A 279 47.24 28.08 45.14
N TYR A 280 48.22 27.51 44.44
CA TYR A 280 47.98 26.80 43.19
C TYR A 280 47.15 25.54 43.44
N LEU A 281 47.48 24.75 44.49
CA LEU A 281 46.64 23.63 44.94
C LEU A 281 45.24 24.10 45.36
N LYS A 282 45.08 25.20 46.11
CA LYS A 282 43.74 25.70 46.52
C LYS A 282 42.94 26.36 45.39
N LYS A 283 43.59 26.87 44.35
CA LYS A 283 42.95 27.58 43.23
C LYS A 283 42.58 26.66 42.07
N GLU A 284 43.42 25.65 41.78
CA GLU A 284 43.13 24.59 40.79
C GLU A 284 42.28 23.46 41.40
N LEU A 285 42.54 23.05 42.66
CA LEU A 285 41.60 22.20 43.41
C LEU A 285 40.56 23.11 44.09
N ARG A 286 39.61 23.62 43.31
CA ARG A 286 38.30 23.91 43.91
C ARG A 286 37.85 22.63 44.61
N PRO A 287 37.24 22.69 45.81
CA PRO A 287 36.42 21.57 46.22
C PRO A 287 35.38 21.42 45.12
N VAL A 288 35.43 20.32 44.38
CA VAL A 288 34.21 19.77 43.80
C VAL A 288 33.31 19.51 44.99
N LYS A 289 32.54 20.53 45.37
CA LYS A 289 31.33 20.35 46.14
C LYS A 289 30.45 19.46 45.27
N PHE A 290 30.52 18.16 45.48
CA PHE A 290 29.35 17.35 45.28
C PHE A 290 28.37 17.78 46.38
N GLU A 291 27.54 18.77 46.08
CA GLU A 291 26.23 18.85 46.72
C GLU A 291 25.44 17.65 46.21
N PHE A 292 25.63 16.49 46.87
CA PHE A 292 24.57 15.51 46.91
C PHE A 292 23.51 16.09 47.82
N THR A 293 22.44 16.60 47.22
CA THR A 293 21.17 16.68 47.92
C THR A 293 20.70 15.25 48.13
N ASP A 294 20.72 14.80 49.40
CA ASP A 294 20.06 13.58 49.88
C ASP A 294 18.53 13.74 49.77
N GLU A 295 18.00 13.88 48.57
CA GLU A 295 16.58 13.70 48.29
C GLU A 295 16.43 12.71 47.13
N ASP A 296 15.71 11.62 47.46
CA ASP A 296 15.17 10.58 46.58
C ASP A 296 16.07 9.49 46.01
N ILE A 297 16.86 8.78 46.83
CA ILE A 297 16.94 7.32 46.62
C ILE A 297 16.94 6.51 47.93
N SER A 298 15.73 6.17 48.39
CA SER A 298 15.51 5.10 49.37
C SER A 298 15.87 3.74 48.74
N TYR A 299 17.11 3.29 48.88
CA TYR A 299 17.45 1.89 48.64
C TYR A 299 17.06 1.04 49.86
N SER A 300 16.03 0.21 49.70
CA SER A 300 15.66 -0.79 50.71
C SER A 300 16.79 -1.82 50.88
N PRO A 301 17.30 -2.07 52.10
CA PRO A 301 18.35 -3.05 52.40
C PRO A 301 18.04 -4.49 51.94
N LYS A 302 16.78 -4.79 51.65
CA LYS A 302 16.34 -6.09 51.13
C LYS A 302 16.87 -6.36 49.71
N MET A 303 17.18 -5.31 48.94
CA MET A 303 17.46 -5.41 47.50
C MET A 303 18.93 -5.74 47.19
N VAL A 304 19.86 -5.37 48.09
CA VAL A 304 21.28 -5.76 48.00
C VAL A 304 21.44 -7.24 48.32
N ALA A 305 20.66 -7.77 49.26
CA ALA A 305 20.71 -9.19 49.61
C ALA A 305 20.29 -10.11 48.46
N ASP A 306 19.29 -9.73 47.66
CA ASP A 306 18.77 -10.57 46.58
C ASP A 306 19.73 -10.68 45.37
N ILE A 307 20.59 -9.67 45.13
CA ILE A 307 21.58 -9.68 44.04
C ILE A 307 22.75 -10.63 44.37
N TYR A 308 23.16 -10.70 45.64
CA TYR A 308 24.22 -11.60 46.08
C TYR A 308 23.76 -13.07 46.24
N THR A 309 22.47 -13.37 46.05
CA THR A 309 21.94 -14.75 46.09
C THR A 309 21.75 -15.39 44.72
N LEU A 310 22.04 -14.69 43.63
CA LEU A 310 21.94 -15.24 42.27
C LEU A 310 23.24 -16.00 41.93
N SER A 311 23.11 -17.20 41.34
CA SER A 311 24.28 -17.92 40.81
C SER A 311 24.80 -17.23 39.54
N GLU A 312 26.07 -17.42 39.22
CA GLU A 312 26.69 -16.84 38.01
C GLU A 312 25.90 -17.19 36.73
N GLU A 313 25.36 -18.41 36.64
CA GLU A 313 24.50 -18.83 35.52
C GLU A 313 23.22 -18.01 35.39
N GLN A 314 22.62 -17.56 36.52
CA GLN A 314 21.43 -16.70 36.50
C GLN A 314 21.75 -15.25 36.14
N ILE A 315 22.99 -14.82 36.37
CA ILE A 315 23.48 -13.49 35.99
C ILE A 315 23.78 -13.47 34.48
N ASP A 316 24.42 -14.53 33.96
CA ASP A 316 24.70 -14.68 32.54
C ASP A 316 23.42 -14.83 31.71
N GLU A 317 22.42 -15.59 32.18
CA GLU A 317 21.12 -15.71 31.51
C GLU A 317 20.34 -14.37 31.50
N LEU A 318 20.49 -13.55 32.55
CA LEU A 318 19.92 -12.20 32.62
C LEU A 318 20.62 -11.22 31.65
N LEU A 319 21.93 -11.35 31.47
CA LEU A 319 22.74 -10.52 30.59
C LEU A 319 22.49 -10.87 29.11
N ASP A 320 22.33 -12.15 28.78
CA ASP A 320 22.02 -12.60 27.42
C ASP A 320 20.63 -12.12 26.95
N HIS A 321 19.66 -12.04 27.87
CA HIS A 321 18.29 -11.59 27.54
C HIS A 321 18.07 -10.08 27.60
N LEU A 322 19.04 -9.29 28.07
CA LEU A 322 18.95 -7.82 28.06
C LEU A 322 18.88 -7.24 26.64
N PHE A 323 19.33 -7.99 25.63
CA PHE A 323 19.38 -7.58 24.21
C PHE A 323 18.38 -8.28 23.28
N VAL A 324 17.43 -9.07 23.81
CA VAL A 324 16.40 -9.76 23.00
C VAL A 324 15.03 -9.07 23.14
N GLU A 325 14.23 -9.09 22.06
CA GLU A 325 12.87 -8.54 22.01
C GLU A 325 11.94 -9.16 23.08
N PRO A 326 10.96 -8.40 23.60
CA PRO A 326 10.28 -8.65 24.89
C PRO A 326 9.58 -10.00 25.04
N GLU A 327 9.17 -10.63 23.94
CA GLU A 327 8.25 -11.77 23.93
C GLU A 327 8.86 -13.12 24.38
N SER A 328 10.16 -13.16 24.64
CA SER A 328 10.91 -14.40 24.98
C SER A 328 11.32 -14.52 26.45
N ILE A 329 10.91 -13.57 27.30
CA ILE A 329 11.37 -13.51 28.70
C ILE A 329 10.40 -14.28 29.62
N PRO A 330 10.89 -15.21 30.47
CA PRO A 330 10.05 -15.93 31.43
C PRO A 330 9.31 -14.98 32.39
N LYS A 331 7.99 -15.19 32.54
CA LYS A 331 7.10 -14.42 33.42
C LYS A 331 7.56 -14.52 34.88
N GLY A 332 8.34 -13.54 35.31
CA GLY A 332 8.96 -13.45 36.64
C GLY A 332 10.24 -12.61 36.64
N LEU A 333 11.01 -12.66 35.54
CA LEU A 333 12.21 -11.85 35.35
C LEU A 333 11.95 -10.50 34.70
N GLU A 334 10.80 -10.35 34.05
CA GLU A 334 10.39 -9.14 33.34
C GLU A 334 10.33 -7.90 34.24
N ASN A 335 9.79 -8.03 35.45
CA ASN A 335 9.77 -6.95 36.45
C ASN A 335 11.17 -6.61 36.99
N LYS A 336 12.11 -7.57 37.01
CA LYS A 336 13.49 -7.33 37.44
C LYS A 336 14.30 -6.64 36.34
N ARG A 337 14.09 -7.01 35.07
CA ARG A 337 14.67 -6.34 33.89
C ARG A 337 14.18 -4.89 33.78
N LEU A 338 12.88 -4.64 33.87
CA LEU A 338 12.34 -3.27 33.83
C LEU A 338 12.90 -2.39 34.94
N LYS A 339 13.10 -2.96 36.14
CA LYS A 339 13.66 -2.23 37.28
C LYS A 339 15.14 -1.91 37.06
N LEU A 340 15.93 -2.82 36.50
CA LEU A 340 17.34 -2.57 36.13
C LEU A 340 17.47 -1.53 35.02
N LEU A 341 16.69 -1.66 33.95
CA LEU A 341 16.69 -0.69 32.86
C LEU A 341 16.30 0.72 33.35
N ARG A 342 15.39 0.81 34.33
CA ARG A 342 15.03 2.07 34.98
C ARG A 342 16.14 2.62 35.87
N THR A 343 16.82 1.78 36.65
CA THR A 343 17.95 2.20 37.50
C THR A 343 19.15 2.70 36.68
N TYR A 344 19.37 2.16 35.48
CA TYR A 344 20.42 2.61 34.56
C TYR A 344 19.94 3.71 33.58
N GLY A 345 18.73 4.24 33.76
CA GLY A 345 18.21 5.36 32.96
C GLY A 345 17.95 5.03 31.48
N LEU A 346 17.78 3.76 31.14
CA LEU A 346 17.58 3.28 29.77
C LEU A 346 16.10 3.24 29.35
N VAL A 347 15.18 3.43 30.30
CA VAL A 347 13.74 3.59 30.05
C VAL A 347 13.19 4.59 31.06
N ASP A 348 12.66 5.71 30.58
CA ASP A 348 12.00 6.74 31.40
C ASP A 348 10.53 6.36 31.72
N PHE A 349 9.95 7.06 32.71
CA PHE A 349 8.68 6.74 33.38
C PHE A 349 7.44 6.60 32.49
#